data_AF-A0A7W1XQC1-F1
#
_entry.id   AF-A0A7W1XQC1-F1
#
_cell.length_a   1.000
_cell.length_b   1.000
_cell.length_c   1.000
_cell.angle_alpha   90.00
_cell.angle_beta   90.00
_cell.angle_gamma   90.00
#
_symmetry.space_group_name_H-M   'P 1'
#
loop_
_entity.id
_entity.type
_entity.pdbx_description
1 polymer ?
#
loop_
_entity_poly.entity_id
_entity_poly.type
_entity_poly.pdbx_seq_one_letter_code
_entity_poly.pdbx_strand_id
1 'polypeptide(L)'
;MPEDILLAFGLTLMAGLATGIGSCLALMTSTTNTKFLSLALGFSAGVMIYVSMIEIFVKAKDALITAMGVEMGNWVTVAGFFAGMIFIALIDKFVPTNGNPHELKKVEDMNQAEKAVEKPELLKMGTFTALAITIHNFPEGIATFTSALQDPALGIAIAIAIAIHNIPEGIAVSVPLYFATGDKKKAFIHSFLSGLSEPVGAILAYLILMPFLNDIMFGIIFAAVAGIMVFISLDELLPAAKKYDEAHLSIYGLIGGMAVMALSLLLII
;
A
#
# COMPACT_ATOMS: atom_id res chain seq x y z
N MET A 1 16.56 7.12 -26.69
CA MET A 1 15.49 8.12 -26.84
C MET A 1 14.11 7.47 -26.95
N PRO A 2 13.71 6.70 -28.01
CA PRO A 2 12.44 5.94 -27.99
C PRO A 2 12.51 4.62 -27.21
N GLU A 3 13.65 3.93 -27.29
CA GLU A 3 13.87 2.63 -26.63
C GLU A 3 13.83 2.75 -25.09
N ASP A 4 14.43 3.81 -24.55
CA ASP A 4 14.42 4.09 -23.11
C ASP A 4 13.02 4.41 -22.57
N ILE A 5 12.16 5.05 -23.40
CA ILE A 5 10.77 5.33 -23.04
C ILE A 5 9.95 4.03 -22.99
N LEU A 6 10.10 3.16 -23.99
CA LEU A 6 9.41 1.88 -24.00
C LEU A 6 9.85 1.00 -22.83
N LEU A 7 11.15 1.01 -22.52
CA LEU A 7 11.70 0.35 -21.34
C LEU A 7 11.11 0.91 -20.05
N ALA A 8 11.10 2.23 -19.87
CA ALA A 8 10.56 2.87 -18.67
C ALA A 8 9.07 2.56 -18.45
N PHE A 9 8.26 2.58 -19.51
CA PHE A 9 6.86 2.14 -19.44
C PHE A 9 6.73 0.65 -19.15
N GLY A 10 7.57 -0.19 -19.78
CA GLY A 10 7.58 -1.63 -19.55
C GLY A 10 7.93 -2.01 -18.11
N LEU A 11 8.94 -1.35 -17.54
CA LEU A 11 9.35 -1.51 -16.14
C LEU A 11 8.25 -1.07 -15.18
N THR A 12 7.63 0.08 -15.43
CA THR A 12 6.55 0.60 -14.58
C THR A 12 5.29 -0.27 -14.66
N LEU A 13 4.97 -0.79 -15.85
CA LEU A 13 3.87 -1.74 -16.00
C LEU A 13 4.17 -3.05 -15.27
N MET A 14 5.40 -3.57 -15.39
CA MET A 14 5.82 -4.79 -14.71
C MET A 14 5.71 -4.66 -13.19
N ALA A 15 6.17 -3.54 -12.63
CA ALA A 15 6.05 -3.23 -11.22
C ALA A 15 4.57 -3.20 -10.79
N GLY A 16 3.71 -2.44 -11.47
CA GLY A 16 2.28 -2.35 -11.12
C GLY A 16 1.50 -3.66 -11.29
N LEU A 17 1.90 -4.52 -12.23
CA LEU A 17 1.31 -5.86 -12.39
C LEU A 17 1.65 -6.80 -11.23
N ALA A 18 2.73 -6.56 -10.48
CA ALA A 18 3.09 -7.39 -9.33
C ALA A 18 2.04 -7.34 -8.21
N THR A 19 1.27 -6.25 -8.11
CA THR A 19 0.09 -6.13 -7.25
C THR A 19 -0.96 -7.19 -7.61
N GLY A 20 -1.20 -7.41 -8.90
CA GLY A 20 -2.07 -8.48 -9.40
C GLY A 20 -1.53 -9.88 -9.07
N ILE A 21 -0.21 -10.07 -9.12
CA ILE A 21 0.43 -11.34 -8.73
C ILE A 21 0.19 -11.62 -7.25
N GLY A 22 0.39 -10.63 -6.38
CA GLY A 22 0.06 -10.71 -4.96
C GLY A 22 -1.39 -11.11 -4.70
N SER A 23 -2.33 -10.52 -5.46
CA SER A 23 -3.73 -10.90 -5.39
C SER A 23 -3.98 -12.35 -5.80
N CYS A 24 -3.40 -12.82 -6.90
CA CYS A 24 -3.53 -14.21 -7.32
C CYS A 24 -3.07 -15.18 -6.22
N LEU A 25 -1.92 -14.91 -5.59
CA LEU A 25 -1.39 -15.72 -4.49
C LEU A 25 -2.34 -15.73 -3.29
N ALA A 26 -2.88 -14.58 -2.90
CA ALA A 26 -3.86 -14.45 -1.83
C ALA A 26 -5.16 -15.24 -2.09
N LEU A 27 -5.63 -15.28 -3.34
CA LEU A 27 -6.90 -15.89 -3.72
C LEU A 27 -6.84 -17.42 -3.91
N MET A 28 -5.67 -18.04 -3.75
CA MET A 28 -5.52 -19.49 -3.72
C MET A 28 -6.04 -20.12 -2.42
N THR A 29 -6.29 -19.31 -1.38
CA THR A 29 -6.80 -19.76 -0.08
C THR A 29 -8.33 -19.90 -0.06
N SER A 30 -8.86 -20.55 0.99
CA SER A 30 -10.29 -20.55 1.31
C SER A 30 -10.64 -19.41 2.28
N THR A 31 -11.85 -18.85 2.17
CA THR A 31 -12.37 -17.82 3.10
C THR A 31 -12.60 -18.33 4.52
N THR A 32 -12.48 -19.63 4.75
CA THR A 32 -12.58 -20.28 6.07
C THR A 32 -11.26 -20.33 6.81
N ASN A 33 -10.13 -20.07 6.15
CA ASN A 33 -8.80 -20.15 6.76
C ASN A 33 -8.42 -18.84 7.48
N THR A 34 -8.94 -18.67 8.69
CA THR A 34 -8.67 -17.50 9.55
C THR A 34 -7.19 -17.37 9.95
N LYS A 35 -6.46 -18.48 10.06
CA LYS A 35 -5.00 -18.48 10.29
C LYS A 35 -4.25 -17.79 9.17
N PHE A 36 -4.58 -18.13 7.92
CA PHE A 36 -4.02 -17.46 6.75
C PHE A 36 -4.42 -15.98 6.73
N LEU A 37 -5.68 -15.65 7.01
CA LEU A 37 -6.15 -14.26 7.10
C LEU A 37 -5.32 -13.46 8.10
N SER A 38 -5.16 -13.95 9.32
CA SER A 38 -4.38 -13.28 10.38
C SER A 38 -2.92 -13.10 9.99
N LEU A 39 -2.27 -14.16 9.48
CA LEU A 39 -0.88 -14.11 9.04
C LEU A 39 -0.69 -13.14 7.86
N ALA A 40 -1.57 -13.18 6.85
CA ALA A 40 -1.49 -12.36 5.64
C ALA A 40 -1.73 -10.88 5.93
N LEU A 41 -2.70 -10.54 6.77
CA LEU A 41 -2.95 -9.15 7.19
C LEU A 41 -1.82 -8.63 8.06
N GLY A 42 -1.32 -9.43 9.01
CA GLY A 42 -0.14 -9.08 9.80
C GLY A 42 1.08 -8.84 8.92
N PHE A 43 1.36 -9.75 7.99
CA PHE A 43 2.43 -9.63 7.00
C PHE A 43 2.32 -8.35 6.17
N SER A 44 1.13 -8.04 5.66
CA SER A 44 0.88 -6.82 4.90
C SER A 44 1.13 -5.56 5.73
N ALA A 45 0.63 -5.52 6.98
CA ALA A 45 0.88 -4.40 7.90
C ALA A 45 2.37 -4.23 8.19
N GLY A 46 3.10 -5.34 8.37
CA GLY A 46 4.55 -5.32 8.59
C GLY A 46 5.33 -4.74 7.42
N VAL A 47 5.01 -5.17 6.19
CA VAL A 47 5.63 -4.63 4.97
C VAL A 47 5.33 -3.13 4.84
N MET A 48 4.08 -2.72 4.96
CA MET A 48 3.65 -1.33 4.79
C MET A 48 4.31 -0.41 5.83
N ILE A 49 4.37 -0.81 7.11
CA ILE A 49 5.05 -0.04 8.15
C ILE A 49 6.55 0.07 7.84
N TYR A 50 7.19 -1.03 7.46
CA TYR A 50 8.64 -1.04 7.22
C TYR A 50 9.03 -0.16 6.03
N VAL A 51 8.38 -0.31 4.87
CA VAL A 51 8.62 0.55 3.70
C VAL A 51 8.34 2.01 4.01
N SER A 52 7.22 2.30 4.66
CA SER A 52 6.85 3.68 4.95
C SER A 52 7.94 4.39 5.75
N MET A 53 8.50 3.70 6.75
CA MET A 53 9.50 4.31 7.65
C MET A 53 10.93 4.29 7.13
N ILE A 54 11.33 3.20 6.47
CA ILE A 54 12.73 2.97 6.08
C ILE A 54 13.02 3.49 4.68
N GLU A 55 12.02 3.51 3.81
CA GLU A 55 12.20 3.89 2.40
C GLU A 55 11.47 5.20 2.07
N ILE A 56 10.15 5.23 2.16
CA ILE A 56 9.34 6.36 1.65
C ILE A 56 9.60 7.63 2.47
N PHE A 57 9.57 7.54 3.80
CA PHE A 57 9.87 8.67 4.67
C PHE A 57 11.29 9.20 4.43
N VAL A 58 12.25 8.31 4.18
CA VAL A 58 13.65 8.69 3.92
C VAL A 58 13.77 9.39 2.57
N LYS A 59 13.15 8.85 1.51
CA LYS A 59 13.08 9.51 0.19
C LYS A 59 12.44 10.90 0.26
N ALA A 60 11.35 11.01 1.03
CA ALA A 60 10.69 12.30 1.27
C ALA A 60 11.64 13.31 1.93
N LYS A 61 12.33 12.86 2.99
CA LYS A 61 13.31 13.65 3.72
C LYS A 61 14.46 14.11 2.82
N ASP A 62 15.03 13.21 2.03
CA ASP A 62 16.18 13.52 1.18
C ASP A 62 15.81 14.54 0.09
N ALA A 63 14.63 14.39 -0.53
CA ALA A 63 14.10 15.37 -1.49
C ALA A 63 13.87 16.74 -0.84
N LEU A 64 13.21 16.79 0.33
CA LEU A 64 12.92 18.05 1.03
C LEU A 64 14.17 18.75 1.58
N ILE A 65 15.16 17.99 2.07
CA ILE A 65 16.44 18.54 2.50
C ILE A 65 17.19 19.13 1.31
N THR A 66 17.20 18.44 0.16
CA THR A 66 17.84 18.93 -1.06
C THR A 66 17.22 20.25 -1.51
N ALA A 67 15.90 20.38 -1.43
CA ALA A 67 15.18 21.56 -1.88
C ALA A 67 15.14 22.74 -0.89
N MET A 68 15.07 22.47 0.42
CA MET A 68 14.75 23.47 1.44
C MET A 68 15.84 23.63 2.51
N GLY A 69 16.92 22.85 2.43
CA GLY A 69 17.96 22.78 3.45
C GLY A 69 17.61 21.84 4.59
N VAL A 70 18.62 21.50 5.40
CA VAL A 70 18.52 20.44 6.42
C VAL A 70 17.42 20.71 7.44
N GLU A 71 17.38 21.90 8.04
CA GLU A 71 16.44 22.20 9.13
C GLU A 71 14.98 22.23 8.63
N MET A 72 14.70 23.05 7.61
CA MET A 72 13.34 23.19 7.08
C MET A 72 12.86 21.90 6.40
N GLY A 73 13.72 21.21 5.65
CA GLY A 73 13.39 19.95 5.00
C GLY A 73 12.92 18.88 5.99
N ASN A 74 13.60 18.74 7.14
CA ASN A 74 13.18 17.82 8.20
C ASN A 74 11.82 18.20 8.79
N TRP A 75 11.58 19.48 9.09
CA TRP A 75 10.29 19.95 9.60
C TRP A 75 9.14 19.68 8.64
N VAL A 76 9.33 19.98 7.35
CA VAL A 76 8.32 19.75 6.30
C VAL A 76 8.06 18.25 6.12
N THR A 77 9.08 17.41 6.23
CA THR A 77 8.93 15.95 6.14
C THR A 77 8.02 15.42 7.25
N VAL A 78 8.31 15.79 8.51
CA VAL A 78 7.51 15.35 9.67
C VAL A 78 6.09 15.92 9.58
N ALA A 79 5.95 17.20 9.21
CA ALA A 79 4.65 17.82 9.03
C ALA A 79 3.83 17.13 7.94
N GLY A 80 4.44 16.81 6.80
CA GLY A 80 3.80 16.08 5.70
C GLY A 80 3.34 14.69 6.13
N PHE A 81 4.17 13.96 6.87
CA PHE A 81 3.84 12.64 7.41
C PHE A 81 2.60 12.66 8.31
N PHE A 82 2.58 13.52 9.32
CA PHE A 82 1.41 13.62 10.20
C PHE A 82 0.20 14.25 9.50
N ALA A 83 0.40 15.16 8.54
CA ALA A 83 -0.69 15.67 7.71
C ALA A 83 -1.35 14.55 6.90
N GLY A 84 -0.56 13.61 6.35
CA GLY A 84 -1.06 12.40 5.69
C GLY A 84 -1.87 11.52 6.62
N MET A 85 -1.39 11.26 7.84
CA MET A 85 -2.13 10.52 8.87
C MET A 85 -3.47 11.19 9.22
N ILE A 86 -3.45 12.50 9.44
CA ILE A 86 -4.66 13.27 9.76
C ILE A 86 -5.63 13.25 8.58
N PHE A 87 -5.12 13.42 7.37
CA PHE A 87 -5.94 13.40 6.16
C PHE A 87 -6.69 12.07 6.02
N ILE A 88 -6.00 10.94 6.15
CA ILE A 88 -6.65 9.64 6.02
C ILE A 88 -7.58 9.34 7.20
N ALA A 89 -7.24 9.76 8.42
CA ALA A 89 -8.10 9.63 9.59
C ALA A 89 -9.40 10.45 9.44
N LEU A 90 -9.32 11.63 8.82
CA LEU A 90 -10.50 12.43 8.48
C LEU A 90 -11.37 11.72 7.45
N ILE A 91 -10.78 11.20 6.37
CA ILE A 91 -11.53 10.42 5.37
C ILE A 91 -12.20 9.23 6.05
N ASP A 92 -11.46 8.47 6.87
CA ASP A 92 -11.99 7.30 7.57
C ASP A 92 -13.23 7.64 8.42
N LYS A 93 -13.17 8.76 9.14
CA LYS A 93 -14.29 9.25 9.95
C LYS A 93 -15.53 9.62 9.13
N PHE A 94 -15.37 10.07 7.89
CA PHE A 94 -16.49 10.46 7.02
C PHE A 94 -17.06 9.29 6.21
N VAL A 95 -16.39 8.14 6.17
CA VAL A 95 -16.93 6.92 5.54
C VAL A 95 -17.91 6.25 6.51
N PRO A 96 -19.21 6.10 6.14
CA PRO A 96 -20.26 5.60 7.03
C PRO A 96 -19.91 4.26 7.68
N THR A 97 -19.92 4.23 9.01
CA THR A 97 -19.63 3.07 9.85
C THR A 97 -20.83 2.14 9.94
N ASN A 98 -20.99 1.24 8.99
CA ASN A 98 -21.57 -0.05 9.32
C ASN A 98 -20.40 -1.00 9.61
N GLY A 99 -19.94 -1.06 10.85
CA GLY A 99 -18.82 -1.92 11.26
C GLY A 99 -17.45 -1.25 11.23
N ASN A 100 -17.22 -0.30 12.13
CA ASN A 100 -15.85 0.02 12.54
C ASN A 100 -15.34 -1.12 13.45
N PRO A 101 -14.12 -1.66 13.28
CA PRO A 101 -13.54 -2.65 14.21
C PRO A 101 -13.53 -2.18 15.67
N HIS A 102 -13.59 -0.86 15.90
CA HIS A 102 -13.62 -0.21 17.21
C HIS A 102 -15.05 -0.02 17.80
N GLU A 103 -16.11 -0.41 17.10
CA GLU A 103 -17.46 -0.42 17.68
C GLU A 103 -17.66 -1.65 18.58
N LEU A 104 -18.00 -1.41 19.86
CA LEU A 104 -18.40 -2.44 20.81
C LEU A 104 -19.71 -3.09 20.32
N LYS A 105 -19.64 -4.35 19.88
CA LYS A 105 -20.83 -5.13 19.49
C LYS A 105 -21.83 -5.19 20.64
N LYS A 106 -23.08 -4.83 20.40
CA LYS A 106 -24.15 -4.90 21.40
C LYS A 106 -24.70 -6.33 21.45
N VAL A 107 -25.25 -6.74 22.59
CA VAL A 107 -25.85 -8.09 22.79
C VAL A 107 -26.96 -8.38 21.78
N GLU A 108 -27.59 -7.33 21.26
CA GLU A 108 -28.64 -7.35 20.23
C GLU A 108 -28.14 -7.88 18.87
N ASP A 109 -26.84 -7.76 18.57
CA ASP A 109 -26.21 -8.19 17.31
C ASP A 109 -25.92 -9.70 17.26
N MET A 110 -26.11 -10.43 18.37
CA MET A 110 -25.80 -11.86 18.48
C MET A 110 -26.89 -12.78 17.92
N ASN A 111 -28.08 -12.25 17.60
CA ASN A 111 -29.27 -13.04 17.26
C ASN A 111 -29.62 -13.10 15.75
N GLN A 112 -28.78 -12.59 14.85
CA GLN A 112 -29.06 -12.69 13.40
C GLN A 112 -28.38 -13.92 12.79
N ALA A 113 -29.19 -14.94 12.52
CA ALA A 113 -28.81 -16.16 11.83
C ALA A 113 -28.48 -15.93 10.34
N GLU A 114 -27.34 -16.49 9.91
CA GLU A 114 -27.03 -17.08 8.59
C GLU A 114 -27.75 -16.49 7.35
N LYS A 115 -27.43 -15.25 7.00
CA LYS A 115 -27.22 -14.90 5.58
C LYS A 115 -25.72 -14.83 5.33
N ALA A 116 -25.27 -14.93 4.08
CA ALA A 116 -23.89 -14.61 3.73
C ALA A 116 -23.63 -13.15 4.11
N VAL A 117 -23.26 -12.92 5.38
CA VAL A 117 -23.10 -11.58 5.92
C VAL A 117 -21.80 -11.08 5.32
N GLU A 118 -21.93 -10.24 4.30
CA GLU A 118 -20.89 -9.31 3.88
C GLU A 118 -20.26 -8.75 5.15
N LYS A 119 -19.02 -9.13 5.47
CA LYS A 119 -18.33 -8.66 6.69
C LYS A 119 -17.98 -7.20 6.44
N PRO A 120 -18.79 -6.24 6.91
CA PRO A 120 -18.74 -4.89 6.37
C PRO A 120 -17.46 -4.17 6.80
N GLU A 121 -16.90 -4.54 7.95
CA GLU A 121 -15.58 -4.09 8.41
C GLU A 121 -14.45 -4.51 7.42
N LEU A 122 -14.46 -5.78 6.96
CA LEU A 122 -13.46 -6.26 6.01
C LEU A 122 -13.69 -5.69 4.59
N LEU A 123 -14.94 -5.42 4.21
CA LEU A 123 -15.24 -4.69 2.97
C LEU A 123 -14.69 -3.27 3.01
N LYS A 124 -14.94 -2.55 4.10
CA LYS A 124 -14.43 -1.19 4.32
C LYS A 124 -12.91 -1.20 4.27
N MET A 125 -12.27 -2.04 5.09
CA MET A 125 -10.83 -2.19 5.13
C MET A 125 -10.24 -2.49 3.75
N GLY A 126 -10.77 -3.50 3.04
CA GLY A 126 -10.26 -3.88 1.73
C GLY A 126 -10.44 -2.80 0.67
N THR A 127 -11.58 -2.09 0.68
CA THR A 127 -11.85 -0.99 -0.26
C THR A 127 -10.96 0.22 0.03
N PHE A 128 -10.77 0.54 1.32
CA PHE A 128 -9.94 1.66 1.75
C PHE A 128 -8.46 1.39 1.49
N THR A 129 -8.01 0.17 1.76
CA THR A 129 -6.66 -0.31 1.44
C THR A 129 -6.43 -0.22 -0.07
N ALA A 130 -7.39 -0.62 -0.91
CA ALA A 130 -7.29 -0.46 -2.36
C ALA A 130 -7.14 1.00 -2.80
N LEU A 131 -7.93 1.92 -2.21
CA LEU A 131 -7.83 3.34 -2.51
C LEU A 131 -6.48 3.92 -2.09
N ALA A 132 -6.00 3.59 -0.90
CA ALA A 132 -4.74 4.11 -0.39
C ALA A 132 -3.54 3.61 -1.19
N ILE A 133 -3.53 2.32 -1.55
CA ILE A 133 -2.53 1.73 -2.44
C ILE A 133 -2.60 2.40 -3.82
N THR A 134 -3.80 2.64 -4.38
CA THR A 134 -3.95 3.39 -5.64
C THR A 134 -3.30 4.78 -5.57
N ILE A 135 -3.46 5.49 -4.43
CA ILE A 135 -2.86 6.82 -4.22
C ILE A 135 -1.34 6.73 -4.06
N HIS A 136 -0.82 5.66 -3.46
CA HIS A 136 0.61 5.44 -3.23
C HIS A 136 1.36 5.00 -4.48
N ASN A 137 0.82 4.02 -5.20
CA ASN A 137 1.40 3.44 -6.40
C ASN A 137 1.47 4.48 -7.53
N PHE A 138 0.61 5.51 -7.50
CA PHE A 138 0.68 6.60 -8.48
C PHE A 138 2.04 7.35 -8.45
N PRO A 139 2.50 7.94 -7.33
CA PRO A 139 3.86 8.48 -7.20
C PRO A 139 4.98 7.48 -7.49
N GLU A 140 4.82 6.20 -7.13
CA GLU A 140 5.83 5.17 -7.41
C GLU A 140 5.98 4.91 -8.92
N GLY A 141 4.87 4.92 -9.66
CA GLY A 141 4.89 4.79 -11.11
C GLY A 141 5.60 5.96 -11.77
N ILE A 142 5.41 7.18 -11.25
CA ILE A 142 6.17 8.35 -11.68
C ILE A 142 7.67 8.14 -11.42
N ALA A 143 8.04 7.76 -10.18
CA ALA A 143 9.42 7.60 -9.78
C ALA A 143 10.15 6.50 -10.57
N THR A 144 9.49 5.36 -10.79
CA THR A 144 10.01 4.24 -11.61
C THR A 144 10.28 4.70 -13.04
N PHE A 145 9.30 5.37 -13.63
CA PHE A 145 9.38 5.87 -15.00
C PHE A 145 10.49 6.92 -15.15
N THR A 146 10.54 7.93 -14.29
CA THR A 146 11.56 8.99 -14.38
C THR A 146 12.96 8.47 -14.11
N SER A 147 13.11 7.51 -13.19
CA SER A 147 14.42 6.91 -12.90
C SER A 147 14.92 6.08 -14.07
N ALA A 148 14.06 5.30 -14.72
CA ALA A 148 14.40 4.52 -15.91
C ALA A 148 14.75 5.41 -17.13
N LEU A 149 14.13 6.58 -17.25
CA LEU A 149 14.51 7.56 -18.28
C LEU A 149 15.87 8.22 -18.03
N GLN A 150 16.24 8.42 -16.77
CA GLN A 150 17.52 9.04 -16.38
C GLN A 150 18.68 8.04 -16.48
N ASP A 151 18.50 6.85 -15.93
CA ASP A 151 19.46 5.76 -15.95
C ASP A 151 18.71 4.42 -16.02
N PRO A 152 18.75 3.71 -17.17
CA PRO A 152 18.09 2.43 -17.33
C PRO A 152 18.49 1.37 -16.30
N ALA A 153 19.75 1.34 -15.86
CA ALA A 153 20.22 0.36 -14.88
C ALA A 153 19.61 0.64 -13.51
N LEU A 154 19.59 1.91 -13.10
CA LEU A 154 18.91 2.37 -11.89
C LEU A 154 17.40 2.10 -11.96
N GLY A 155 16.77 2.38 -13.10
CA GLY A 155 15.35 2.12 -13.32
C GLY A 155 14.98 0.64 -13.19
N ILE A 156 15.81 -0.27 -13.71
CA ILE A 156 15.60 -1.72 -13.56
C ILE A 156 15.67 -2.11 -12.07
N ALA A 157 16.67 -1.62 -11.34
CA ALA A 157 16.82 -1.92 -9.92
C ALA A 157 15.61 -1.43 -9.10
N ILE A 158 15.15 -0.19 -9.36
CA ILE A 158 13.98 0.40 -8.71
C ILE A 158 12.70 -0.37 -9.07
N ALA A 159 12.50 -0.73 -10.33
CA ALA A 159 11.31 -1.46 -10.75
C ALA A 159 11.22 -2.86 -10.11
N ILE A 160 12.36 -3.55 -9.94
CA ILE A 160 12.41 -4.83 -9.22
C ILE A 160 12.06 -4.63 -7.73
N ALA A 161 12.58 -3.57 -7.11
CA ALA A 161 12.27 -3.21 -5.73
C ALA A 161 10.76 -3.04 -5.50
N ILE A 162 10.15 -2.22 -6.34
CA ILE A 162 8.73 -1.90 -6.28
C ILE A 162 7.89 -3.14 -6.61
N ALA A 163 8.28 -3.94 -7.59
CA ALA A 163 7.59 -5.19 -7.89
C ALA A 163 7.54 -6.15 -6.68
N ILE A 164 8.63 -6.24 -5.90
CA ILE A 164 8.65 -7.07 -4.68
C ILE A 164 7.75 -6.48 -3.59
N HIS A 165 7.74 -5.16 -3.45
CA HIS A 165 6.87 -4.42 -2.52
C HIS A 165 5.37 -4.60 -2.82
N ASN A 166 5.01 -4.58 -4.10
CA ASN A 166 3.64 -4.62 -4.61
C ASN A 166 2.94 -5.97 -4.40
N ILE A 167 3.69 -7.07 -4.29
CA ILE A 167 3.10 -8.39 -4.01
C ILE A 167 2.35 -8.37 -2.66
N PRO A 168 2.97 -7.97 -1.53
CA PRO A 168 2.29 -7.70 -0.27
C PRO A 168 1.07 -6.78 -0.37
N GLU A 169 1.13 -5.70 -1.14
CA GLU A 169 0.00 -4.79 -1.33
C GLU A 169 -1.20 -5.49 -1.99
N GLY A 170 -0.92 -6.32 -2.99
CA GLY A 170 -1.94 -7.14 -3.63
C GLY A 170 -2.65 -8.08 -2.66
N ILE A 171 -1.90 -8.64 -1.71
CA ILE A 171 -2.44 -9.46 -0.61
C ILE A 171 -3.29 -8.57 0.32
N ALA A 172 -2.79 -7.39 0.70
CA ALA A 172 -3.45 -6.46 1.60
C ALA A 172 -4.84 -6.03 1.11
N VAL A 173 -4.99 -5.81 -0.20
CA VAL A 173 -6.29 -5.47 -0.82
C VAL A 173 -7.20 -6.69 -0.94
N SER A 174 -6.68 -7.77 -1.53
CA SER A 174 -7.53 -8.86 -2.01
C SER A 174 -8.01 -9.80 -0.91
N VAL A 175 -7.19 -10.05 0.12
CA VAL A 175 -7.56 -10.93 1.24
C VAL A 175 -8.82 -10.44 1.96
N PRO A 176 -8.89 -9.19 2.47
CA PRO A 176 -10.08 -8.74 3.18
C PRO A 176 -11.30 -8.63 2.28
N LEU A 177 -11.16 -8.16 1.03
CA LEU A 177 -12.27 -8.14 0.07
C LEU A 177 -12.81 -9.54 -0.21
N TYR A 178 -11.94 -10.53 -0.38
CA TYR A 178 -12.36 -11.90 -0.64
C TYR A 178 -13.02 -12.53 0.59
N PHE A 179 -12.48 -12.32 1.79
CA PHE A 179 -13.08 -12.82 3.03
C PHE A 179 -14.40 -12.14 3.39
N ALA A 180 -14.64 -10.95 2.85
CA ALA A 180 -15.86 -10.20 3.06
C ALA A 180 -16.95 -10.48 2.02
N THR A 181 -16.59 -10.63 0.74
CA THR A 181 -17.54 -10.85 -0.36
C THR A 181 -17.71 -12.31 -0.78
N GLY A 182 -16.72 -13.16 -0.52
CA GLY A 182 -16.61 -14.49 -1.13
C GLY A 182 -16.28 -14.48 -2.64
N ASP A 183 -16.09 -13.31 -3.26
CA ASP A 183 -15.92 -13.16 -4.69
C ASP A 183 -14.45 -12.88 -5.05
N LYS A 184 -13.77 -13.92 -5.55
CA LYS A 184 -12.36 -13.83 -6.00
C LYS A 184 -12.18 -12.81 -7.11
N LYS A 185 -13.14 -12.69 -8.03
CA LYS A 185 -13.04 -11.78 -9.18
C LYS A 185 -13.12 -10.33 -8.72
N LYS A 186 -14.03 -10.01 -7.80
CA LYS A 186 -14.09 -8.67 -7.19
C LYS A 186 -12.77 -8.34 -6.49
N ALA A 187 -12.31 -9.21 -5.60
CA ALA A 187 -11.06 -9.00 -4.87
C ALA A 187 -9.85 -8.78 -5.81
N PHE A 188 -9.75 -9.59 -6.88
CA PHE A 188 -8.72 -9.43 -7.91
C PHE A 188 -8.85 -8.10 -8.65
N ILE A 189 -10.04 -7.72 -9.11
CA ILE A 189 -10.23 -6.47 -9.87
C ILE A 189 -9.81 -5.26 -9.03
N HIS A 190 -10.22 -5.18 -7.77
CA HIS A 190 -9.83 -4.06 -6.91
C HIS A 190 -8.32 -3.95 -6.72
N SER A 191 -7.65 -5.08 -6.47
CA SER A 191 -6.19 -5.12 -6.34
C SER A 191 -5.45 -4.85 -7.65
N PHE A 192 -5.94 -5.39 -8.76
CA PHE A 192 -5.36 -5.18 -10.07
C PHE A 192 -5.49 -3.71 -10.51
N LEU A 193 -6.66 -3.10 -10.28
CA LEU A 193 -6.88 -1.68 -10.58
C LEU A 193 -6.00 -0.76 -9.72
N SER A 194 -5.73 -1.11 -8.45
CA SER A 194 -4.81 -0.31 -7.64
C SER A 194 -3.38 -0.36 -8.18
N GLY A 195 -2.91 -1.53 -8.63
CA GLY A 195 -1.60 -1.67 -9.27
C GLY A 195 -1.49 -0.96 -10.63
N LEU A 196 -2.59 -0.83 -11.39
CA LEU A 196 -2.60 -0.05 -12.64
C LEU A 196 -2.41 1.46 -12.44
N SER A 197 -2.44 1.96 -11.19
CA SER A 197 -2.14 3.36 -10.93
C SER A 197 -0.67 3.73 -11.23
N GLU A 198 0.27 2.78 -11.18
CA GLU A 198 1.67 2.99 -11.56
C GLU A 198 1.84 3.35 -13.04
N PRO A 199 1.40 2.52 -14.01
CA PRO A 199 1.50 2.88 -15.42
C PRO A 199 0.67 4.13 -15.74
N VAL A 200 -0.45 4.37 -15.05
CA VAL A 200 -1.19 5.64 -15.18
C VAL A 200 -0.35 6.82 -14.69
N GLY A 201 0.37 6.68 -13.57
CA GLY A 201 1.34 7.64 -13.06
C GLY A 201 2.43 7.95 -14.07
N ALA A 202 3.05 6.92 -14.65
CA ALA A 202 4.05 7.09 -15.70
C ALA A 202 3.51 7.87 -16.92
N ILE A 203 2.30 7.54 -17.38
CA ILE A 203 1.67 8.20 -18.53
C ILE A 203 1.41 9.68 -18.21
N LEU A 204 0.83 9.97 -17.04
CA LEU A 204 0.54 11.35 -16.64
C LEU A 204 1.83 12.15 -16.37
N ALA A 205 2.86 11.52 -15.82
CA ALA A 205 4.18 12.12 -15.70
C ALA A 205 4.72 12.53 -17.06
N TYR A 206 4.76 11.59 -18.01
CA TYR A 206 5.30 11.83 -19.33
C TYR A 206 4.58 12.93 -20.09
N LEU A 207 3.24 12.93 -20.04
CA LEU A 207 2.41 13.84 -20.85
C LEU A 207 2.19 15.21 -20.20
N ILE A 208 2.16 15.28 -18.87
CA ILE A 208 1.61 16.46 -18.16
C ILE A 208 2.50 16.90 -17.00
N LEU A 209 2.94 15.98 -16.12
CA LEU A 209 3.49 16.38 -14.82
C LEU A 209 4.98 16.72 -14.87
N MET A 210 5.77 16.23 -15.83
CA MET A 210 7.21 16.47 -15.91
C MET A 210 7.65 17.93 -15.67
N PRO A 211 6.99 18.97 -16.22
CA PRO A 211 7.35 20.37 -15.96
C PRO A 211 7.13 20.84 -14.51
N PHE A 212 6.31 20.12 -13.75
CA PHE A 212 5.90 20.46 -12.38
C PHE A 212 6.58 19.59 -11.33
N LEU A 213 7.04 18.40 -11.71
CA LEU A 213 7.77 17.46 -10.84
C LEU A 213 9.07 18.11 -10.35
N ASN A 214 9.09 18.45 -9.06
CA ASN A 214 10.27 18.95 -8.35
C ASN A 214 10.38 18.28 -6.98
N ASP A 215 11.56 18.42 -6.37
CA ASP A 215 11.91 17.77 -5.10
C ASP A 215 10.95 18.14 -3.96
N ILE A 216 10.42 19.38 -3.93
CA ILE A 216 9.44 19.79 -2.92
C ILE A 216 8.15 18.98 -3.07
N MET A 217 7.65 18.86 -4.30
CA MET A 217 6.40 18.15 -4.57
C MET A 217 6.54 16.65 -4.32
N PHE A 218 7.63 16.02 -4.78
CA PHE A 218 7.93 14.61 -4.45
C PHE A 218 8.03 14.40 -2.95
N GLY A 219 8.76 15.30 -2.28
CA GLY A 219 8.95 15.28 -0.85
C GLY A 219 7.66 15.32 -0.04
N ILE A 220 6.78 16.28 -0.35
CA ILE A 220 5.47 16.43 0.33
C ILE A 220 4.57 15.20 0.07
N ILE A 221 4.51 14.74 -1.18
CA ILE A 221 3.68 13.58 -1.57
C ILE A 221 4.16 12.33 -0.84
N PHE A 222 5.46 12.01 -0.88
CA PHE A 222 5.99 10.82 -0.20
C PHE A 222 5.85 10.91 1.31
N ALA A 223 6.08 12.08 1.93
CA ALA A 223 5.85 12.26 3.35
C ALA A 223 4.40 11.94 3.72
N ALA A 224 3.43 12.54 3.03
CA ALA A 224 2.01 12.29 3.28
C ALA A 224 1.63 10.83 3.07
N VAL A 225 2.09 10.20 1.99
CA VAL A 225 1.77 8.80 1.68
C VAL A 225 2.35 7.84 2.72
N ALA A 226 3.59 8.05 3.19
CA ALA A 226 4.15 7.27 4.30
C ALA A 226 3.27 7.36 5.56
N GLY A 227 2.76 8.55 5.87
CA GLY A 227 1.82 8.76 6.98
C GLY A 227 0.52 7.98 6.80
N ILE A 228 -0.07 8.05 5.60
CA ILE A 228 -1.31 7.34 5.25
C ILE A 228 -1.14 5.82 5.43
N MET A 229 -0.07 5.25 4.91
CA MET A 229 0.20 3.81 4.96
C MET A 229 0.45 3.31 6.39
N VAL A 230 1.18 4.08 7.21
CA VAL A 230 1.35 3.76 8.63
C VAL A 230 0.02 3.80 9.36
N PHE A 231 -0.82 4.82 9.12
CA PHE A 231 -2.15 4.88 9.73
C PHE A 231 -3.01 3.66 9.37
N ILE A 232 -3.10 3.29 8.09
CA ILE A 232 -3.89 2.12 7.64
C ILE A 232 -3.36 0.83 8.25
N SER A 233 -2.04 0.70 8.34
CA SER A 233 -1.42 -0.49 8.95
C SER A 233 -1.79 -0.64 10.43
N LEU A 234 -1.85 0.48 11.16
CA LEU A 234 -2.12 0.51 12.60
C LEU A 234 -3.61 0.46 12.95
N ASP A 235 -4.46 1.14 12.18
CA ASP A 235 -5.89 1.28 12.50
C ASP A 235 -6.76 0.21 11.84
N GLU A 236 -6.34 -0.31 10.69
CA GLU A 236 -7.15 -1.25 9.91
C GLU A 236 -6.50 -2.65 9.87
N LEU A 237 -5.31 -2.79 9.29
CA LEU A 237 -4.71 -4.10 9.00
C LEU A 237 -4.32 -4.87 10.26
N LEU A 238 -3.60 -4.23 11.20
CA LEU A 238 -3.13 -4.90 12.41
C LEU A 238 -4.29 -5.27 13.37
N PRO A 239 -5.29 -4.41 13.62
CA PRO A 239 -6.47 -4.79 14.40
C PRO A 239 -7.28 -5.92 13.74
N ALA A 240 -7.45 -5.87 12.41
CA ALA A 240 -8.12 -6.95 11.69
C ALA A 240 -7.32 -8.26 11.76
N ALA A 241 -5.99 -8.22 11.60
CA ALA A 241 -5.12 -9.39 11.79
C ALA A 241 -5.27 -9.98 13.19
N LYS A 242 -5.34 -9.11 14.21
CA LYS A 242 -5.46 -9.52 15.61
C LYS A 242 -6.82 -10.14 15.93
N LYS A 243 -7.89 -9.66 15.29
CA LYS A 243 -9.25 -10.20 15.45
C LYS A 243 -9.37 -11.67 15.03
N TYR A 244 -8.60 -12.10 14.05
CA TYR A 244 -8.59 -13.49 13.55
C TYR A 244 -7.35 -14.29 14.00
N ASP A 245 -6.60 -13.75 14.95
CA ASP A 245 -5.33 -14.31 15.42
C ASP A 245 -5.51 -15.60 16.22
N GLU A 246 -4.66 -16.57 15.92
CA GLU A 246 -4.45 -17.75 16.72
C GLU A 246 -2.96 -17.83 17.07
N ALA A 247 -2.61 -17.97 18.34
CA ALA A 247 -1.23 -18.19 18.78
C ALA A 247 -0.18 -17.19 18.21
N HIS A 248 -0.51 -15.90 18.14
CA HIS A 248 0.37 -14.80 17.70
C HIS A 248 0.76 -14.79 16.21
N LEU A 249 0.03 -15.51 15.34
CA LEU A 249 0.23 -15.48 13.89
C LEU A 249 0.23 -14.07 13.29
N SER A 250 -0.62 -13.16 13.77
CA SER A 250 -0.63 -11.75 13.38
C SER A 250 0.73 -11.06 13.60
N ILE A 251 1.39 -11.33 14.73
CA ILE A 251 2.69 -10.75 15.07
C ILE A 251 3.82 -11.41 14.28
N TYR A 252 3.78 -12.74 14.11
CA TYR A 252 4.74 -13.43 13.25
C TYR A 252 4.63 -12.99 11.80
N GLY A 253 3.40 -12.77 11.32
CA GLY A 253 3.13 -12.15 10.02
C GLY A 253 3.80 -10.78 9.95
N LEU A 254 3.51 -9.89 10.90
CA LEU A 254 4.09 -8.55 10.95
C LEU A 254 5.62 -8.55 10.93
N ILE A 255 6.25 -9.32 11.80
CA ILE A 255 7.72 -9.41 11.84
C ILE A 255 8.27 -10.03 10.55
N GLY A 256 7.60 -11.05 10.02
CA GLY A 256 7.97 -11.68 8.75
C GLY A 256 7.87 -10.71 7.57
N GLY A 257 6.82 -9.89 7.52
CA GLY A 257 6.65 -8.84 6.51
C GLY A 257 7.75 -7.79 6.59
N MET A 258 8.05 -7.29 7.79
CA MET A 258 9.17 -6.37 8.02
C MET A 258 10.50 -6.99 7.57
N ALA A 259 10.75 -8.26 7.90
CA ALA A 259 11.99 -8.94 7.55
C ALA A 259 12.14 -9.17 6.03
N VAL A 260 11.08 -9.61 5.35
CA VAL A 260 11.08 -9.78 3.89
C VAL A 260 11.34 -8.44 3.20
N MET A 261 10.68 -7.37 3.66
CA MET A 261 10.90 -6.06 3.10
C MET A 261 12.31 -5.55 3.35
N ALA A 262 12.83 -5.70 4.57
CA ALA A 262 14.21 -5.36 4.92
C ALA A 262 15.22 -6.06 4.00
N LEU A 263 15.05 -7.37 3.80
CA LEU A 263 15.91 -8.15 2.92
C LEU A 263 15.80 -7.67 1.46
N SER A 264 14.59 -7.37 0.99
CA SER A 264 14.41 -6.87 -0.38
C SER A 264 15.14 -5.55 -0.60
N LEU A 265 15.05 -4.59 0.34
CA LEU A 265 15.79 -3.32 0.28
C LEU A 265 17.31 -3.53 0.27
N LEU A 266 17.82 -4.48 1.05
CA LEU A 266 19.25 -4.81 1.07
C LEU A 266 19.76 -5.42 -0.24
N LEU A 267 18.90 -6.08 -1.03
CA LEU A 267 19.30 -6.68 -2.31
C LEU A 267 19.45 -5.66 -3.43
N ILE A 268 19.03 -4.41 -3.22
CA ILE A 268 19.00 -3.34 -4.23
C ILE A 268 20.19 -2.37 -4.06
N ILE A 269 20.96 -2.48 -2.97
CA ILE A 269 22.12 -1.63 -2.64
C ILE A 269 23.44 -2.21 -3.16
#